data_AF-A0A1G7MTC8-F1
#
_entry.id   AF-A0A1G7MTC8-F1
#
_cell.length_a   1.000
_cell.length_b   1.000
_cell.length_c   1.000
_cell.angle_alpha   90.00
_cell.angle_beta   90.00
_cell.angle_gamma   90.00
#
_symmetry.space_group_name_H-M   'P 1'
#
loop_
_entity.id
_entity.type
_entity.pdbx_description
1 polymer ?
#
loop_
_entity_poly.entity_id
_entity_poly.type
_entity_poly.pdbx_seq_one_letter_code
_entity_poly.pdbx_strand_id
1 'polypeptide(L)'
;MNFEFKTLSILFLLFGCQHESRPAYTLVQQDSATCIYHSPTAEGTIRLVATSPSTSRIEHVRGNSIVSSWTLNYPVYRFTCGDVTGDSIPEIIVGPVKATRYRREKDKRLFIFHLYKGTHIRPLWLGSRVGCPLIDFKVETDTMPNMIHTWERKANGDTIEVLYRQHGFGLKFVRYITKQRN
;
A
#
# COMPACT_ATOMS: atom_id res chain seq x y z
N MET A 1 -54.25 17.47 46.82
CA MET A 1 -54.59 16.16 46.22
C MET A 1 -53.85 16.04 44.89
N ASN A 2 -52.82 15.18 44.90
CA ASN A 2 -52.26 14.29 43.86
C ASN A 2 -52.25 14.79 42.40
N PHE A 3 -51.09 15.15 41.83
CA PHE A 3 -50.08 14.29 41.17
C PHE A 3 -50.63 13.40 40.04
N GLU A 4 -50.27 13.72 38.79
CA GLU A 4 -49.40 12.85 37.97
C GLU A 4 -48.90 13.62 36.74
N PHE A 5 -47.63 14.03 36.79
CA PHE A 5 -46.87 14.44 35.61
C PHE A 5 -46.40 13.17 34.91
N LYS A 6 -46.89 12.91 33.70
CA LYS A 6 -46.40 11.80 32.88
C LYS A 6 -44.95 12.07 32.47
N THR A 7 -44.05 11.26 33.01
CA THR A 7 -42.65 11.12 32.60
C THR A 7 -42.59 10.73 31.12
N LEU A 8 -42.13 11.63 30.26
CA LEU A 8 -41.72 11.30 28.91
C LEU A 8 -40.22 10.97 28.94
N SER A 9 -39.90 9.69 29.12
CA SER A 9 -38.54 9.18 28.97
C SER A 9 -38.14 9.29 27.48
N ILE A 10 -37.41 10.34 27.14
CA ILE A 10 -36.73 10.44 25.85
C ILE A 10 -35.54 9.49 25.90
N LEU A 11 -35.74 8.33 25.29
CA LEU A 11 -34.73 7.32 25.05
C LEU A 11 -33.61 7.95 24.19
N PHE A 12 -32.45 8.16 24.80
CA PHE A 12 -31.20 8.44 24.09
C PHE A 12 -30.89 7.24 23.18
N LEU A 13 -31.31 7.31 21.91
CA LEU A 13 -30.73 6.47 20.87
C LEU A 13 -29.32 6.99 20.61
N LEU A 14 -28.37 6.48 21.39
CA LEU A 14 -26.97 6.40 21.00
C LEU A 14 -26.90 5.53 19.74
N PHE A 15 -27.15 6.11 18.58
CA PHE A 15 -26.53 5.60 17.35
C PHE A 15 -25.04 5.94 17.46
N GLY A 16 -24.33 5.10 18.22
CA GLY A 16 -22.92 4.89 17.99
C GLY A 16 -22.79 4.38 16.57
N CYS A 17 -22.59 5.29 15.62
CA CYS A 17 -22.11 4.94 14.30
C CYS A 17 -20.64 4.55 14.46
N GLN A 18 -20.39 3.37 15.05
CA GLN A 18 -19.15 2.66 14.84
C GLN A 18 -19.16 2.22 13.38
N HIS A 19 -18.81 3.14 12.49
CA HIS A 19 -18.41 2.80 11.14
C HIS A 19 -16.98 2.25 11.23
N GLU A 20 -16.83 1.13 11.95
CA GLU A 20 -15.64 0.32 11.93
C GLU A 20 -15.73 -0.51 10.65
N SER A 21 -15.46 0.15 9.52
CA SER A 21 -15.34 -0.50 8.22
C SER A 21 -14.13 -1.42 8.26
N ARG A 22 -14.33 -2.65 8.73
CA ARG A 22 -13.39 -3.75 8.51
C ARG A 22 -13.06 -3.78 7.02
N PRO A 23 -11.79 -3.93 6.61
CA PRO A 23 -11.48 -4.08 5.20
C PRO A 23 -12.27 -5.27 4.67
N ALA A 24 -12.92 -5.10 3.51
CA ALA A 24 -13.68 -6.19 2.90
C ALA A 24 -12.78 -7.35 2.48
N TYR A 25 -11.45 -7.15 2.53
CA TYR A 25 -10.44 -8.12 2.18
C TYR A 25 -9.45 -8.37 3.33
N THR A 26 -8.84 -9.55 3.30
CA THR A 26 -7.74 -9.96 4.15
C THR A 26 -6.47 -10.00 3.31
N LEU A 27 -5.40 -9.37 3.78
CA LEU A 27 -4.08 -9.45 3.16
C LEU A 27 -3.09 -10.07 4.15
N VAL A 28 -2.38 -11.10 3.70
CA VAL A 28 -1.35 -11.80 4.45
C VAL A 28 -0.04 -11.71 3.67
N GLN A 29 0.92 -10.94 4.18
CA GLN A 29 2.30 -10.97 3.69
C GLN A 29 2.99 -12.18 4.32
N GLN A 30 3.20 -13.25 3.54
CA GLN A 30 3.79 -14.49 4.05
C GLN A 30 5.31 -14.35 4.23
N ASP A 31 5.97 -13.67 3.31
CA ASP A 31 7.41 -13.39 3.34
C ASP A 31 7.72 -12.11 2.54
N SER A 32 8.99 -11.78 2.36
CA SER A 32 9.42 -10.59 1.61
C SER A 32 9.13 -10.64 0.11
N ALA A 33 8.62 -11.74 -0.42
CA ALA A 33 8.36 -11.99 -1.83
C ALA A 33 6.90 -12.42 -2.13
N THR A 34 6.06 -12.68 -1.13
CA THR A 34 4.72 -13.26 -1.32
C THR A 34 3.66 -12.55 -0.50
N CYS A 35 2.59 -12.13 -1.19
CA CYS A 35 1.35 -11.62 -0.61
C CYS A 35 0.19 -12.52 -1.01
N ILE A 36 -0.65 -12.90 -0.05
CA ILE A 36 -1.91 -13.62 -0.28
C ILE A 36 -3.06 -12.69 0.07
N TYR A 37 -4.06 -12.59 -0.80
CA TYR A 37 -5.23 -11.77 -0.55
C TYR A 37 -6.53 -12.53 -0.77
N HIS A 38 -7.50 -12.24 0.09
CA HIS A 38 -8.87 -12.74 0.00
C HIS A 38 -9.82 -11.55 0.10
N SER A 39 -10.57 -11.25 -0.94
CA SER A 39 -11.62 -10.22 -0.98
C SER A 39 -12.95 -10.88 -1.33
N PRO A 40 -14.11 -10.22 -1.16
CA PRO A 40 -15.41 -10.82 -1.45
C PRO A 40 -15.57 -11.11 -2.95
N THR A 41 -14.83 -10.39 -3.79
CA THR A 41 -14.92 -10.45 -5.25
C THR A 41 -13.77 -11.22 -5.90
N ALA A 42 -12.70 -11.48 -5.17
CA ALA A 42 -11.48 -12.08 -5.72
C ALA A 42 -10.54 -12.58 -4.62
N GLU A 43 -9.86 -13.68 -4.89
CA GLU A 43 -8.70 -14.13 -4.12
C GLU A 43 -7.54 -14.45 -5.04
N GLY A 44 -6.33 -14.44 -4.49
CA GLY A 44 -5.13 -14.79 -5.24
C GLY A 44 -3.86 -14.58 -4.46
N THR A 45 -2.77 -14.99 -5.09
CA THR A 45 -1.41 -14.83 -4.59
C THR A 45 -0.63 -13.94 -5.53
N ILE A 46 0.03 -12.93 -4.99
CA ILE A 46 0.96 -12.07 -5.70
C ILE A 46 2.34 -12.42 -5.19
N ARG A 47 3.25 -12.77 -6.11
CA ARG A 47 4.63 -13.09 -5.74
C ARG A 47 5.64 -12.39 -6.63
N LEU A 48 6.79 -12.07 -6.05
CA LEU A 48 7.98 -11.61 -6.75
C LEU A 48 8.95 -12.78 -6.93
N VAL A 49 9.22 -13.13 -8.19
CA VAL A 49 10.14 -14.21 -8.56
C VAL A 49 11.40 -13.60 -9.14
N ALA A 50 12.56 -13.81 -8.51
CA ALA A 50 13.83 -13.46 -9.12
C ALA A 50 14.14 -14.44 -10.26
N THR A 51 14.38 -13.92 -11.47
CA THR A 51 14.73 -14.74 -12.64
C THR A 51 16.23 -14.66 -12.96
N SER A 52 16.90 -13.60 -12.51
CA SER A 52 18.35 -13.42 -12.56
C SER A 52 18.76 -12.38 -11.50
N PRO A 53 20.07 -12.13 -11.27
CA PRO A 53 20.51 -11.11 -10.31
C PRO A 53 19.98 -9.69 -10.58
N SER A 54 19.62 -9.39 -11.83
CA SER A 54 19.17 -8.07 -12.26
C SER A 54 17.76 -8.06 -12.82
N THR A 55 17.05 -9.19 -12.78
CA THR A 55 15.70 -9.32 -13.36
C THR A 55 14.78 -10.07 -12.40
N SER A 56 13.58 -9.55 -12.22
CA SER A 56 12.54 -10.18 -11.43
C SER A 56 11.21 -10.11 -12.19
N ARG A 57 10.27 -10.96 -11.80
CA ARG A 57 8.92 -10.99 -12.37
C ARG A 57 7.91 -10.96 -11.24
N ILE A 58 6.97 -10.02 -11.33
CA ILE A 58 5.76 -10.04 -10.51
C ILE A 58 4.82 -11.06 -11.16
N GLU A 59 4.28 -11.99 -10.39
CA GLU A 59 3.30 -12.97 -10.85
C GLU A 59 2.05 -12.86 -10.00
N HIS A 60 0.90 -12.75 -10.65
CA HIS A 60 -0.40 -12.90 -10.01
C HIS A 60 -0.93 -14.30 -10.34
N VAL A 61 -1.17 -15.08 -9.31
CA VAL A 61 -1.58 -16.47 -9.35
C VAL A 61 -3.00 -16.59 -8.79
N ARG A 62 -3.86 -17.32 -9.49
CA ARG A 62 -5.19 -17.73 -9.00
C ARG A 62 -5.33 -19.24 -9.15
N GLY A 63 -5.70 -19.92 -8.07
CA GLY A 63 -5.59 -21.38 -7.99
C GLY A 63 -4.16 -21.82 -8.33
N ASN A 64 -4.01 -22.60 -9.40
CA ASN A 64 -2.72 -23.14 -9.84
C ASN A 64 -2.19 -22.46 -11.12
N SER A 65 -2.77 -21.33 -11.55
CA SER A 65 -2.41 -20.68 -12.80
C SER A 65 -1.90 -19.26 -12.60
N ILE A 66 -0.81 -18.91 -13.29
CA ILE A 66 -0.35 -17.52 -13.41
C ILE A 66 -1.30 -16.82 -14.39
N VAL A 67 -2.15 -15.94 -13.87
CA VAL A 67 -3.16 -15.22 -14.66
C VAL A 67 -2.65 -13.89 -15.21
N SER A 68 -1.60 -13.35 -14.61
CA SER A 68 -0.90 -12.15 -15.11
C SER A 68 0.53 -12.13 -14.60
N SER A 69 1.43 -11.54 -15.38
CA SER A 69 2.81 -11.33 -14.95
C SER A 69 3.36 -10.01 -15.48
N TRP A 70 4.35 -9.46 -14.79
CA TRP A 70 5.06 -8.25 -15.18
C TRP A 70 6.56 -8.40 -14.94
N THR A 71 7.36 -8.26 -16.00
CA THR A 71 8.83 -8.36 -15.90
C THR A 71 9.45 -7.02 -15.52
N LEU A 72 10.35 -7.07 -14.53
CA LEU A 72 11.15 -5.98 -14.03
C LEU A 72 12.61 -6.26 -14.42
N ASN A 73 13.13 -5.56 -15.44
CA ASN A 73 14.52 -5.68 -15.90
C ASN A 73 15.49 -4.86 -15.04
N TYR A 74 15.34 -4.96 -13.73
CA TYR A 74 16.17 -4.29 -12.73
C TYR A 74 16.04 -5.02 -11.38
N PRO A 75 17.08 -4.96 -10.52
CA PRO A 75 17.00 -5.55 -9.20
C PRO A 75 15.94 -4.86 -8.34
N VAL A 76 15.28 -5.65 -7.48
CA VAL A 76 14.24 -5.22 -6.56
C VAL A 76 14.73 -5.42 -5.13
N TYR A 77 14.73 -4.35 -4.33
CA TYR A 77 15.20 -4.38 -2.94
C TYR A 77 14.06 -4.53 -1.93
N ARG A 78 12.82 -4.26 -2.34
CA ARG A 78 11.63 -4.30 -1.49
C ARG A 78 10.41 -4.74 -2.30
N PHE A 79 9.57 -5.58 -1.70
CA PHE A 79 8.27 -5.98 -2.23
C PHE A 79 7.29 -6.06 -1.06
N THR A 80 6.09 -5.54 -1.28
CA THR A 80 4.97 -5.60 -0.33
C THR A 80 3.67 -5.31 -1.08
N CYS A 81 2.54 -5.52 -0.41
CA CYS A 81 1.23 -5.25 -0.96
C CYS A 81 0.37 -4.49 0.05
N GLY A 82 -0.69 -3.85 -0.43
CA GLY A 82 -1.70 -3.20 0.40
C GLY A 82 -2.69 -2.40 -0.42
N ASP A 83 -3.90 -2.24 0.07
CA ASP A 83 -4.98 -1.49 -0.59
C ASP A 83 -4.76 0.01 -0.37
N VAL A 84 -3.88 0.60 -1.16
CA VAL A 84 -3.54 2.02 -1.05
C VAL A 84 -4.53 2.88 -1.81
N THR A 85 -5.41 2.29 -2.63
CA THR A 85 -6.49 2.99 -3.35
C THR A 85 -7.83 2.97 -2.62
N GLY A 86 -8.05 2.00 -1.73
CA GLY A 86 -9.26 1.82 -0.94
C GLY A 86 -10.37 1.04 -1.64
N ASP A 87 -10.05 0.26 -2.68
CA ASP A 87 -11.03 -0.48 -3.48
C ASP A 87 -11.17 -1.95 -3.07
N SER A 88 -10.56 -2.32 -1.95
CA SER A 88 -10.51 -3.68 -1.39
C SER A 88 -9.75 -4.70 -2.25
N ILE A 89 -8.96 -4.25 -3.22
CA ILE A 89 -8.02 -5.06 -3.97
C ILE A 89 -6.61 -4.52 -3.67
N PRO A 90 -5.67 -5.34 -3.17
CA PRO A 90 -4.36 -4.83 -2.83
C PRO A 90 -3.59 -4.41 -4.08
N GLU A 91 -2.97 -3.24 -4.01
CA GLU A 91 -1.90 -2.87 -4.91
C GLU A 91 -0.63 -3.66 -4.59
N ILE A 92 0.25 -3.70 -5.59
CA ILE A 92 1.58 -4.29 -5.52
C ILE A 92 2.58 -3.15 -5.47
N ILE A 93 3.35 -3.06 -4.39
CA ILE A 93 4.33 -2.00 -4.20
C ILE A 93 5.72 -2.61 -4.26
N VAL A 94 6.52 -2.17 -5.23
CA VAL A 94 7.87 -2.68 -5.45
C VAL A 94 8.91 -1.57 -5.39
N GLY A 95 10.06 -1.90 -4.82
CA GLY A 95 11.21 -1.02 -4.70
C GLY A 95 12.30 -1.42 -5.69
N PRO A 96 12.34 -0.87 -6.91
CA PRO A 96 13.41 -1.18 -7.83
C PRO A 96 14.62 -0.26 -7.65
N VAL A 97 15.80 -0.74 -8.06
CA VAL A 97 17.01 0.08 -8.18
C VAL A 97 17.27 0.37 -9.66
N LYS A 98 16.94 1.59 -10.11
CA LYS A 98 17.13 1.98 -11.52
C LYS A 98 17.23 3.49 -11.74
N ALA A 99 17.82 3.83 -12.88
CA ALA A 99 17.70 5.16 -13.46
C ALA A 99 16.27 5.38 -14.00
N THR A 100 15.82 6.63 -14.08
CA THR A 100 14.52 7.01 -14.65
C THR A 100 14.72 8.05 -15.74
N ARG A 101 13.68 8.30 -16.55
CA ARG A 101 13.76 9.23 -17.69
C ARG A 101 14.36 10.60 -17.32
N TYR A 102 14.03 11.11 -16.13
CA TYR A 102 14.44 12.43 -15.65
C TYR A 102 15.60 12.40 -14.63
N ARG A 103 16.09 11.22 -14.24
CA ARG A 103 17.21 11.03 -13.29
C ARG A 103 18.06 9.84 -13.75
N ARG A 104 19.23 10.13 -14.35
CA ARG A 104 20.12 9.11 -14.92
C ARG A 104 20.86 8.27 -13.88
N GLU A 105 20.96 8.75 -12.64
CA GLU A 105 21.55 8.01 -11.53
C GLU A 105 20.66 6.82 -11.14
N LYS A 106 21.27 5.64 -11.03
CA LYS A 106 20.64 4.47 -10.42
C LYS A 106 20.52 4.71 -8.93
N ASP A 107 19.30 4.60 -8.42
CA ASP A 107 18.99 4.83 -7.02
C ASP A 107 17.65 4.13 -6.73
N LYS A 108 17.29 3.98 -5.45
CA LYS A 108 16.08 3.29 -5.02
C LYS A 108 14.85 4.09 -5.44
N ARG A 109 13.82 3.38 -5.91
CA ARG A 109 12.55 3.94 -6.38
C ARG A 109 11.40 3.22 -5.71
N LEU A 110 10.20 3.75 -5.86
CA LEU A 110 8.96 3.11 -5.44
C LEU A 110 8.02 3.07 -6.63
N PHE A 111 7.62 1.87 -7.05
CA PHE A 111 6.63 1.64 -8.08
C PHE A 111 5.37 1.03 -7.47
N ILE A 112 4.22 1.39 -8.01
CA ILE A 112 2.92 0.87 -7.61
C ILE A 112 2.28 0.26 -8.86
N PHE A 113 1.85 -0.98 -8.73
CA PHE A 113 1.04 -1.66 -9.73
C PHE A 113 -0.33 -1.96 -9.13
N HIS A 114 -1.34 -1.93 -9.99
CA HIS A 114 -2.71 -2.24 -9.62
C HIS A 114 -3.17 -3.48 -10.40
N LEU A 115 -4.02 -4.30 -9.77
CA LEU A 115 -4.68 -5.44 -10.40
C LEU A 115 -5.93 -4.98 -11.13
N TYR A 116 -5.77 -4.56 -12.39
CA TYR A 116 -6.90 -4.10 -13.19
C TYR A 116 -7.93 -5.21 -13.42
N LYS A 117 -9.19 -4.89 -13.14
CA LYS A 117 -10.31 -5.86 -13.14
C LYS A 117 -10.00 -7.08 -12.25
N GLY A 118 -9.28 -6.84 -11.16
CA GLY A 118 -8.82 -7.84 -10.21
C GLY A 118 -7.76 -8.82 -10.71
N THR A 119 -7.40 -8.80 -12.01
CA THR A 119 -6.59 -9.88 -12.62
C THR A 119 -5.29 -9.39 -13.23
N HIS A 120 -5.34 -8.31 -14.00
CA HIS A 120 -4.22 -7.89 -14.84
C HIS A 120 -3.31 -6.91 -14.12
N ILE A 121 -2.03 -7.27 -14.00
CA ILE A 121 -1.02 -6.36 -13.45
C ILE A 121 -0.82 -5.21 -14.44
N ARG A 122 -1.10 -3.99 -14.00
CA ARG A 122 -0.75 -2.77 -14.75
C ARG A 122 -0.02 -1.77 -13.86
N PRO A 123 0.91 -0.99 -14.42
CA PRO A 123 1.49 0.12 -13.68
C PRO A 123 0.41 1.13 -13.28
N LEU A 124 0.37 1.48 -12.00
CA LEU A 124 -0.39 2.63 -11.51
C LEU A 124 0.53 3.85 -11.41
N TRP A 125 1.75 3.65 -10.89
CA TRP A 125 2.75 4.69 -10.76
C TRP A 125 4.16 4.12 -10.88
N LEU A 126 4.91 4.56 -11.89
CA LEU A 126 6.33 4.19 -12.09
C LEU A 126 7.24 5.35 -11.70
N GLY A 127 7.05 5.86 -10.49
CA GLY A 127 7.59 7.13 -10.00
C GLY A 127 9.11 7.30 -10.13
N SER A 128 9.56 8.54 -10.36
CA SER A 128 10.98 8.86 -10.41
C SER A 128 11.61 9.04 -9.03
N ARG A 129 10.93 9.72 -8.10
CA ARG A 129 11.32 9.92 -6.70
C ARG A 129 10.08 10.22 -5.85
N VAL A 130 10.18 9.95 -4.55
CA VAL A 130 9.38 10.63 -3.52
C VAL A 130 10.02 11.99 -3.21
N GLY A 131 9.74 12.62 -2.07
CA GLY A 131 10.31 13.95 -1.75
C GLY A 131 11.85 14.00 -1.86
N CYS A 132 12.52 13.04 -1.22
CA CYS A 132 13.98 12.89 -1.15
C CYS A 132 14.43 11.51 -1.66
N PRO A 133 15.75 11.26 -1.84
CA PRO A 133 16.27 9.93 -2.13
C PRO A 133 15.75 8.87 -1.16
N LEU A 134 15.16 7.81 -1.71
CA LEU A 134 14.48 6.78 -0.94
C LEU A 134 15.50 5.81 -0.31
N ILE A 135 15.36 5.53 0.98
CA ILE A 135 16.14 4.49 1.68
C ILE A 135 15.34 3.20 1.68
N ASP A 136 14.07 3.26 2.10
CA ASP A 136 13.19 2.11 2.20
C ASP A 136 11.71 2.54 2.32
N PHE A 137 10.78 1.57 2.29
CA PHE A 137 9.38 1.82 2.57
C PHE A 137 8.65 0.58 3.10
N LYS A 138 7.49 0.82 3.71
CA LYS A 138 6.47 -0.17 4.05
C LYS A 138 5.08 0.38 3.76
N VAL A 139 4.09 -0.50 3.74
CA VAL A 139 2.67 -0.10 3.73
C VAL A 139 2.14 -0.20 5.17
N GLU A 140 1.42 0.82 5.60
CA GLU A 140 0.72 0.85 6.89
C GLU A 140 -0.74 0.45 6.67
N THR A 141 -1.12 -0.67 7.28
CA THR A 141 -2.42 -1.33 7.08
C THR A 141 -3.46 -0.98 8.14
N ASP A 142 -3.12 -0.08 9.07
CA ASP A 142 -3.99 0.45 10.12
C ASP A 142 -4.95 1.56 9.63
N THR A 143 -4.78 1.97 8.37
CA THR A 143 -5.57 3.01 7.72
C THR A 143 -6.26 2.45 6.48
N MET A 144 -7.42 3.01 6.14
CA MET A 144 -8.14 2.70 4.91
C MET A 144 -8.47 4.00 4.16
N PRO A 145 -7.96 4.20 2.92
CA PRO A 145 -6.94 3.40 2.24
C PRO A 145 -5.63 3.28 3.02
N ASN A 146 -4.87 2.21 2.79
CA ASN A 146 -3.55 2.01 3.39
C ASN A 146 -2.59 3.15 3.00
N MET A 147 -1.74 3.56 3.93
CA MET A 147 -0.72 4.58 3.68
C MET A 147 0.63 3.96 3.35
N ILE A 148 1.48 4.72 2.66
CA ILE A 148 2.86 4.33 2.36
C ILE A 148 3.78 5.13 3.28
N HIS A 149 4.49 4.42 4.14
CA HIS A 149 5.52 4.97 5.01
C HIS A 149 6.88 4.77 4.34
N THR A 150 7.59 5.85 4.08
CA THR A 150 8.94 5.84 3.51
C THR A 150 9.98 6.35 4.49
N TRP A 151 11.17 5.77 4.45
CA TRP A 151 12.40 6.35 4.99
C TRP A 151 13.17 7.01 3.86
N GLU A 152 13.49 8.30 3.99
CA GLU A 152 14.17 9.09 2.97
C GLU A 152 15.43 9.77 3.53
N ARG A 153 16.42 9.99 2.66
CA ARG A 153 17.70 10.63 3.02
C ARG A 153 17.71 12.10 2.63
N LYS A 154 17.92 12.99 3.59
CA LYS A 154 18.15 14.42 3.36
C LYS A 154 19.53 14.70 2.78
N ALA A 155 19.71 15.89 2.22
CA ALA A 155 20.99 16.34 1.67
C ALA A 155 22.12 16.39 2.72
N ASN A 156 21.80 16.66 3.98
CA ASN A 156 22.75 16.66 5.09
C ASN A 156 23.06 15.24 5.63
N GLY A 157 22.49 14.18 5.04
CA GLY A 157 22.70 12.79 5.43
C GLY A 157 21.66 12.23 6.39
N ASP A 158 20.85 13.08 7.04
CA ASP A 158 19.83 12.67 8.01
C ASP A 158 18.73 11.81 7.36
N THR A 159 18.16 10.90 8.15
CA THR A 159 16.99 10.13 7.75
C THR A 159 15.71 10.80 8.23
N ILE A 160 14.72 10.87 7.36
CA ILE A 160 13.36 11.29 7.68
C ILE A 160 12.36 10.19 7.37
N GLU A 161 11.29 10.15 8.15
CA GLU A 161 10.14 9.26 7.97
C GLU A 161 8.95 10.09 7.46
N VAL A 162 8.32 9.63 6.37
CA VAL A 162 7.26 10.36 5.68
C VAL A 162 6.10 9.42 5.37
N LEU A 163 4.89 9.89 5.59
CA LEU A 163 3.67 9.22 5.14
C LEU A 163 3.12 9.85 3.87
N TYR A 164 2.77 8.97 2.95
CA TYR A 164 2.08 9.30 1.71
C TYR A 164 0.79 8.51 1.59
N ARG A 165 -0.18 9.09 0.91
CA ARG A 165 -1.36 8.37 0.40
C ARG A 165 -1.30 8.29 -1.12
N GLN A 166 -1.84 7.23 -1.69
CA GLN A 166 -2.13 7.21 -3.13
C GLN A 166 -3.17 8.30 -3.43
N HIS A 167 -2.93 9.06 -4.50
CA HIS A 167 -3.90 10.01 -5.01
C HIS A 167 -3.68 10.29 -6.50
N GLY A 168 -4.69 10.00 -7.32
CA GLY A 168 -4.64 10.24 -8.77
C GLY A 168 -3.52 9.43 -9.43
N PHE A 169 -2.59 10.10 -10.11
CA PHE A 169 -1.46 9.46 -10.80
C PHE A 169 -0.20 9.27 -9.95
N GLY A 170 -0.26 9.44 -8.63
CA GLY A 170 0.94 9.33 -7.80
C GLY A 170 0.69 9.35 -6.30
N LEU A 171 1.67 9.88 -5.58
CA LEU A 171 1.67 9.96 -4.12
C LEU A 171 1.46 11.39 -3.64
N LYS A 172 0.52 11.57 -2.72
CA LYS A 172 0.30 12.83 -2.01
C LYS A 172 0.92 12.74 -0.63
N PHE A 173 1.81 13.69 -0.31
CA PHE A 173 2.37 13.86 1.02
C PHE A 173 1.24 14.05 2.04
N VAL A 174 1.35 13.36 3.16
CA VAL A 174 0.42 13.49 4.29
C VAL A 174 1.11 14.23 5.43
N ARG A 175 2.18 13.67 5.97
CA ARG A 175 2.93 14.24 7.10
C ARG A 175 4.30 13.60 7.26
N TYR A 176 5.17 14.27 8.00
CA TYR A 176 6.33 13.63 8.60
C TYR A 176 5.91 12.77 9.79
N ILE A 177 6.67 11.71 10.05
CA ILE A 177 6.57 10.95 11.30
C ILE A 177 7.65 11.47 12.24
N THR A 178 7.22 12.25 13.24
CA THR A 178 8.06 12.60 14.38
C THR A 178 8.06 11.43 15.36
N LYS A 179 9.24 10.91 15.69
CA LYS A 179 9.37 10.02 16.85
C LYS A 179 9.01 10.83 18.09
N GLN A 180 7.98 10.40 18.82
CA GLN A 180 7.78 10.85 20.20
C GLN A 180 9.07 10.48 20.94
N ARG A 181 9.78 11.48 21.49
CA ARG A 181 10.84 11.20 22.45
C ARG A 181 10.15 10.73 23.73
N ASN A 182 10.20 9.43 23.99
CA ASN A 182 9.98 8.91 25.34
C ASN A 182 11.15 9.33 26.23
#